data_AF-A0A415L569-F1
#
_entry.id   AF-A0A415L569-F1
#
_cell.length_a   1.000
_cell.length_b   1.000
_cell.length_c   1.000
_cell.angle_alpha   90.00
_cell.angle_beta   90.00
_cell.angle_gamma   90.00
#
_symmetry.space_group_name_H-M   'P 1'
#
loop_
_entity.id
_entity.type
_entity.pdbx_description
1 polymer ?
#
loop_
_entity_poly.entity_id
_entity_poly.type
_entity_poly.pdbx_seq_one_letter_code
_entity_poly.pdbx_strand_id
1 'polypeptide(L)'
;MIEVYDIKDAEPKKLDITPELAIAAYNTLIQFCRQQEISEDGICSRCILYNNCPAITDSVPEDWEEIHYPRMTSNTTIEYLKDGKVQLITYGRSEDAEKAFKEMINNGI
;
A
#
# COMPACT_ATOMS: atom_id res chain seq x y z
N MET A 1 29.08 20.53 -14.99
CA MET A 1 28.69 19.38 -15.83
C MET A 1 27.83 18.50 -14.98
N ILE A 2 26.56 18.34 -15.33
CA ILE A 2 25.68 17.35 -14.71
C ILE A 2 25.89 16.09 -15.54
N GLU A 3 26.41 15.03 -14.93
CA GLU A 3 26.45 13.71 -15.56
C GLU A 3 25.01 13.19 -15.61
N VAL A 4 24.36 13.41 -16.75
CA VAL A 4 23.11 12.73 -17.08
C VAL A 4 23.51 11.31 -17.45
N TYR A 5 23.31 10.38 -16.52
CA TYR A 5 23.45 8.96 -16.82
C TYR A 5 22.43 8.62 -17.91
N ASP A 6 22.92 8.20 -19.08
CA ASP A 6 22.08 7.52 -20.07
C ASP A 6 21.48 6.30 -19.40
N ILE A 7 20.20 6.39 -19.03
CA ILE A 7 19.38 5.24 -18.66
C ILE A 7 19.18 4.47 -19.98
N LYS A 8 20.22 3.74 -20.39
CA LYS A 8 20.23 2.91 -21.60
C LYS A 8 18.98 2.06 -21.58
N ASP A 9 18.08 2.32 -22.54
CA ASP A 9 17.05 1.46 -23.15
C ASP A 9 16.77 0.11 -22.47
N ALA A 10 16.55 0.12 -21.16
CA ALA A 10 16.12 -1.04 -20.42
C ALA A 10 14.62 -1.08 -20.66
N GLU A 11 14.17 -1.98 -21.53
CA GLU A 11 12.75 -2.29 -21.63
C GLU A 11 12.19 -2.46 -20.22
N PRO A 12 11.08 -1.79 -19.87
CA PRO A 12 10.51 -1.89 -18.55
C PRO A 12 10.32 -3.37 -18.22
N LYS A 13 10.94 -3.83 -17.12
CA LYS A 13 10.74 -5.21 -16.69
C LYS A 13 9.26 -5.42 -16.51
N LYS A 14 8.70 -6.35 -17.29
CA LYS A 14 7.32 -6.78 -17.11
C LYS A 14 7.23 -7.47 -15.75
N LEU A 15 6.61 -6.81 -14.79
CA LEU A 15 6.33 -7.39 -13.49
C LEU A 15 5.13 -8.34 -13.61
N ASP A 16 5.20 -9.47 -12.93
CA ASP A 16 4.04 -10.32 -12.70
C ASP A 16 3.19 -9.65 -11.61
N ILE A 17 2.08 -9.02 -12.01
CA ILE A 17 1.26 -8.21 -11.11
C ILE A 17 0.36 -9.13 -10.29
N THR A 18 0.86 -9.53 -9.12
CA THR A 18 0.05 -10.24 -8.11
C THR A 18 -0.70 -9.25 -7.22
N PRO A 19 -1.78 -9.67 -6.54
CA PRO A 19 -2.48 -8.84 -5.56
C PRO A 19 -1.58 -8.37 -4.41
N GLU A 20 -0.64 -9.20 -3.96
CA GLU A 20 0.34 -8.85 -2.93
C GLU A 20 1.29 -7.75 -3.43
N LEU A 21 1.74 -7.83 -4.69
CA LEU A 21 2.55 -6.78 -5.30
C LEU A 21 1.77 -5.47 -5.46
N ALA A 22 0.48 -5.53 -5.80
CA ALA A 22 -0.37 -4.35 -5.88
C ALA A 22 -0.51 -3.64 -4.52
N ILE A 23 -0.73 -4.40 -3.45
CA ILE A 23 -0.79 -3.86 -2.07
C ILE A 23 0.57 -3.28 -1.66
N ALA A 24 1.66 -4.00 -1.92
CA ALA A 24 3.01 -3.52 -1.61
C ALA A 24 3.34 -2.21 -2.35
N ALA A 25 2.97 -2.11 -3.64
CA ALA A 25 3.15 -0.89 -4.42
C ALA A 25 2.31 0.27 -3.88
N TYR A 26 1.06 0.00 -3.48
CA TYR A 26 0.18 1.00 -2.86
C TYR A 26 0.76 1.53 -1.54
N ASN A 27 1.16 0.65 -0.61
CA ASN A 27 1.77 1.07 0.65
C ASN A 27 3.12 1.78 0.42
N THR A 28 3.92 1.32 -0.54
CA THR A 28 5.19 1.97 -0.91
C THR A 28 4.96 3.38 -1.43
N LEU A 29 3.91 3.61 -2.23
CA LEU A 29 3.56 4.95 -2.71
C LEU A 29 3.21 5.88 -1.53
N ILE A 30 2.41 5.41 -0.58
CA ILE A 30 2.05 6.17 0.63
C ILE A 30 3.32 6.56 1.41
N GLN A 31 4.17 5.58 1.69
CA GLN A 31 5.42 5.79 2.44
C GLN A 31 6.37 6.73 1.70
N PHE A 32 6.48 6.60 0.37
CA PHE A 32 7.26 7.49 -0.47
C PHE A 32 6.74 8.93 -0.40
N CYS A 33 5.42 9.13 -0.46
CA CYS A 33 4.79 10.44 -0.35
C CYS A 33 5.05 11.10 1.01
N ARG A 34 4.89 10.36 2.12
CA ARG A 34 5.18 10.85 3.48
C ARG A 34 6.63 11.29 3.71
N GLN A 35 7.57 10.82 2.89
CA GLN A 35 8.99 11.19 2.96
C GLN A 35 9.33 12.43 2.12
N GLN A 36 8.41 12.94 1.31
CA GLN A 36 8.68 14.10 0.47
C GLN A 36 8.73 15.38 1.31
N GLU A 37 9.70 16.25 1.01
CA GLU A 37 9.68 17.62 1.50
C GLU A 37 8.57 18.38 0.78
N ILE A 38 7.58 18.84 1.55
CA ILE A 38 6.48 19.66 1.05
C ILE A 38 6.88 21.13 1.22
N SER A 39 6.82 21.92 0.14
CA SER A 39 7.02 23.37 0.26
C SER A 39 5.86 24.03 1.02
N GLU A 40 6.05 25.27 1.47
CA GLU A 40 5.05 26.00 2.28
C GLU A 40 3.67 26.12 1.61
N ASP A 41 3.61 26.02 0.29
CA ASP A 41 2.40 26.03 -0.55
C ASP A 41 1.76 24.64 -0.71
N GLY A 42 2.26 23.60 -0.03
CA GLY A 42 1.71 22.24 -0.09
C GLY A 42 2.18 21.43 -1.31
N ILE A 43 3.17 21.93 -2.07
CA ILE A 43 3.53 21.35 -3.37
C ILE A 43 4.77 20.45 -3.27
N CYS A 44 4.66 19.22 -3.78
CA CYS A 44 5.80 18.31 -3.94
C CYS A 44 6.57 18.57 -5.25
N SER A 45 7.05 19.80 -5.47
CA SER A 45 7.55 20.30 -6.78
C SER A 45 8.77 19.56 -7.37
N ARG A 46 9.48 18.76 -6.56
CA ARG A 46 10.61 17.91 -6.97
C ARG A 46 10.30 16.42 -6.99
N CYS A 47 9.05 16.05 -6.74
CA CYS A 47 8.63 14.65 -6.75
C CYS A 47 8.77 14.07 -8.16
N ILE A 48 9.37 12.88 -8.28
CA ILE A 48 9.50 12.17 -9.56
C ILE A 48 8.14 11.80 -10.17
N LEU A 49 7.09 11.80 -9.34
CA LEU A 49 5.72 11.54 -9.74
C LEU A 49 4.91 12.83 -9.94
N TYR A 50 5.50 14.02 -9.90
CA TYR A 50 4.77 15.29 -9.89
C TYR A 50 3.66 15.35 -10.95
N ASN A 51 3.98 15.12 -12.23
CA ASN A 51 3.00 15.16 -13.32
C ASN A 51 1.98 14.00 -13.33
N ASN A 52 2.21 12.96 -12.54
CA ASN A 52 1.35 11.77 -12.44
C ASN A 52 0.77 11.61 -11.03
N CYS A 53 0.88 12.65 -10.18
CA CYS A 53 0.52 12.55 -8.79
C CYS A 53 -1.01 12.51 -8.64
N PRO A 54 -1.58 11.50 -7.95
CA PRO A 54 -3.02 11.45 -7.68
C PRO A 54 -3.53 12.68 -6.90
N ALA A 55 -2.66 13.40 -6.20
CA ALA A 55 -3.01 14.64 -5.50
C ALA A 55 -3.49 15.76 -6.45
N ILE A 56 -3.04 15.75 -7.72
CA ILE A 56 -3.53 16.69 -8.75
C ILE A 56 -5.01 16.41 -9.08
N THR A 57 -5.50 15.22 -8.73
CA THR A 57 -6.88 14.75 -8.92
C THR A 57 -7.69 14.71 -7.62
N ASP A 58 -7.39 15.59 -6.64
CA ASP A 58 -8.06 15.73 -5.33
C ASP A 58 -7.88 14.56 -4.34
N SER A 59 -6.90 13.67 -4.56
CA SER A 59 -6.64 12.56 -3.64
C SER A 59 -5.16 12.42 -3.33
N VAL A 60 -4.73 12.94 -2.18
CA VAL A 60 -3.32 12.91 -1.76
C VAL A 60 -2.97 11.52 -1.20
N PRO A 61 -2.01 10.78 -1.78
CA PRO A 61 -1.65 9.46 -1.26
C PRO A 61 -1.05 9.48 0.15
N GLU A 62 -0.50 10.60 0.60
CA GLU A 62 0.03 10.75 1.97
C GLU A 62 -1.03 10.53 3.06
N ASP A 63 -2.26 10.98 2.77
CA ASP A 63 -3.43 10.87 3.67
C ASP A 63 -4.09 9.48 3.60
N TRP A 64 -3.66 8.61 2.69
CA TRP A 64 -4.20 7.26 2.60
C TRP A 64 -3.67 6.37 3.73
N GLU A 65 -4.50 5.40 4.13
CA GLU A 65 -4.09 4.36 5.08
C GLU A 65 -3.43 3.20 4.34
N GLU A 66 -2.35 2.67 4.92
CA GLU A 66 -1.72 1.44 4.43
C GLU A 66 -2.65 0.25 4.64
N ILE A 67 -2.64 -0.67 3.68
CA ILE A 67 -3.45 -1.89 3.73
C ILE A 67 -2.55 -3.04 4.16
N HIS A 68 -2.92 -3.69 5.25
CA HIS A 68 -2.26 -4.89 5.75
C HIS A 68 -3.29 -5.99 5.95
N TYR A 69 -2.96 -7.20 5.49
CA TYR A 69 -3.73 -8.40 5.73
C TYR A 69 -2.96 -9.35 6.64
N PRO A 70 -3.68 -10.11 7.48
CA PRO A 70 -5.09 -9.92 7.85
C PRO A 70 -5.29 -8.60 8.64
N ARG A 71 -6.53 -8.11 8.70
CA ARG A 71 -6.93 -7.01 9.59
C ARG A 71 -8.31 -7.24 10.19
N MET A 72 -8.51 -6.70 11.39
CA MET A 72 -9.81 -6.67 12.05
C MET A 72 -10.64 -5.50 11.49
N THR A 73 -11.83 -5.78 10.94
CA THR A 73 -12.78 -4.74 10.50
C THR A 73 -13.88 -4.47 11.52
N SER A 74 -14.04 -5.38 12.49
CA SER A 74 -14.79 -5.19 13.73
C SER A 74 -14.16 -6.06 14.83
N ASN A 75 -14.71 -6.04 16.05
CA ASN A 75 -14.29 -6.96 17.11
C ASN A 75 -14.62 -8.44 16.83
N THR A 76 -15.37 -8.74 15.77
CA THR A 76 -15.78 -10.11 15.41
C THR A 76 -15.47 -10.51 13.98
N THR A 77 -15.02 -9.57 13.12
CA THR A 77 -14.79 -9.82 11.70
C THR A 77 -13.33 -9.58 11.32
N ILE A 78 -12.71 -10.58 10.70
CA ILE A 78 -11.38 -10.51 10.11
C ILE A 78 -11.52 -10.45 8.58
N GLU A 79 -10.84 -9.49 7.98
CA GLU A 79 -10.59 -9.43 6.53
C GLU A 79 -9.18 -9.95 6.25
N TYR A 80 -9.01 -10.85 5.28
CA TYR A 80 -7.73 -11.46 4.95
C TYR A 80 -7.61 -11.73 3.44
N LEU A 81 -6.38 -11.89 2.96
CA LEU A 81 -6.12 -12.22 1.55
C LEU A 81 -5.94 -13.74 1.41
N LYS A 82 -6.63 -14.35 0.45
CA LYS A 82 -6.46 -15.76 0.12
C LYS A 82 -6.62 -15.97 -1.38
N ASP A 83 -5.66 -16.66 -2.00
CA ASP A 83 -5.64 -16.95 -3.43
C ASP A 83 -5.86 -15.67 -4.28
N GLY A 84 -5.24 -14.57 -3.85
CA GLY A 84 -5.36 -13.26 -4.50
C GLY A 84 -6.70 -12.55 -4.35
N LYS A 85 -7.57 -13.03 -3.46
CA LYS A 85 -8.90 -12.46 -3.22
C LYS A 85 -9.08 -12.07 -1.76
N VAL A 86 -9.72 -10.92 -1.55
CA VAL A 86 -10.16 -10.51 -0.22
C VAL A 86 -11.25 -11.45 0.25
N GLN A 87 -11.10 -11.98 1.46
CA GLN A 87 -12.04 -12.86 2.15
C GLN A 87 -12.40 -12.26 3.51
N LEU A 88 -13.58 -12.62 4.00
CA LEU A 88 -14.10 -12.19 5.30
C LEU A 88 -14.50 -13.41 6.11
N ILE A 89 -14.21 -13.38 7.41
CA ILE A 89 -14.72 -14.35 8.37
C ILE A 89 -15.26 -13.60 9.59
N THR A 90 -16.50 -13.95 9.98
CA THR A 90 -17.17 -13.34 11.14
C THR A 90 -17.42 -14.41 12.19
N TYR A 91 -17.00 -14.14 13.41
CA TYR A 91 -17.17 -15.00 14.57
C TYR A 91 -18.36 -14.56 15.41
N GLY A 92 -18.99 -15.50 16.11
CA GLY A 92 -20.08 -15.19 17.06
C GLY A 92 -19.60 -14.48 18.33
N ARG A 93 -18.29 -14.56 18.63
CA ARG A 93 -17.67 -13.99 19.83
C ARG A 93 -16.37 -13.28 19.48
N SER A 94 -16.10 -12.18 20.16
CA SER A 94 -14.86 -11.41 19.95
C SER A 94 -13.61 -12.17 20.38
N GLU A 95 -13.69 -13.01 21.40
CA GLU A 95 -12.53 -13.80 21.86
C GLU A 95 -12.07 -14.81 20.79
N ASP A 96 -13.01 -15.40 20.06
CA ASP A 96 -12.71 -16.35 19.00
C ASP A 96 -12.07 -15.65 17.79
N ALA A 97 -12.58 -14.47 17.43
CA ALA A 97 -11.99 -13.63 16.39
C ALA A 97 -10.57 -13.19 16.74
N GLU A 98 -10.35 -12.71 17.98
CA GLU A 98 -9.02 -12.28 18.41
C GLU A 98 -8.00 -13.43 18.41
N LYS A 99 -8.41 -14.63 18.85
CA LYS A 99 -7.57 -15.82 18.80
C LYS A 99 -7.20 -16.17 17.36
N ALA A 100 -8.18 -16.24 16.46
CA ALA A 100 -7.94 -16.55 15.05
C ALA A 100 -7.06 -15.51 14.37
N PHE A 101 -7.27 -14.23 14.65
CA PHE A 101 -6.46 -13.15 14.13
C PHE A 101 -4.98 -13.30 14.53
N LYS A 102 -4.71 -13.58 15.82
CA LYS A 102 -3.35 -13.83 16.31
C LYS A 102 -2.71 -15.06 15.64
N GLU A 103 -3.48 -16.12 15.43
CA GLU A 103 -3.00 -17.31 14.73
C GLU A 103 -2.65 -17.01 13.26
N MET A 104 -3.46 -16.21 12.55
CA MET A 104 -3.16 -15.80 11.17
C MET A 104 -1.86 -15.02 11.09
N ILE A 105 -1.69 -13.98 11.93
CA ILE A 105 -0.48 -13.16 11.98
C ILE A 105 0.76 -14.03 12.26
N ASN A 106 0.69 -14.94 13.24
CA ASN A 106 1.82 -15.81 13.59
C ASN A 106 2.19 -16.80 12.48
N ASN A 107 1.24 -17.17 11.62
CA ASN A 107 1.45 -18.11 10.52
C ASN A 107 1.90 -17.41 9.22
N GLY A 108 2.04 -16.08 9.21
CA GLY A 108 2.38 -15.31 8.01
C GLY A 108 1.29 -15.35 6.94
N ILE A 109 0.04 -15.52 7.38
CA ILE A 109 -1.16 -15.25 6.57
C ILE A 109 -1.41 -13.76 6.62
#